data_AF-U6D6L5-F1
#
_entry.id   AF-U6D6L5-F1
#
_cell.length_a   1.000
_cell.length_b   1.000
_cell.length_c   1.000
_cell.angle_alpha   90.00
_cell.angle_beta   90.00
_cell.angle_gamma   90.00
#
_symmetry.space_group_name_H-M   'P 1'
#
loop_
_entity.id
_entity.type
_entity.pdbx_description
1 polymer ?
#
loop_
_entity_poly.entity_id
_entity_poly.type
_entity_poly.pdbx_seq_one_letter_code
_entity_poly.pdbx_strand_id
1 'polypeptide(L)'
;MNSPGGRRHETTGSRGRRAHRPRGQDQDVQLSKALSYVLRHGALKLGLPMRADGFVPLGTLLQLPQFHGFSAEDVQRVVDTNEKQRFALQPGDPGTGPLIRANQGHSLQV
;
A
#
# COMPACT_ATOMS: atom_id res chain seq x y z
N MET A 1 -5.71 16.59 -51.92
CA MET A 1 -5.36 15.25 -51.40
C MET A 1 -5.42 15.34 -49.87
N ASN A 2 -6.40 14.67 -49.27
CA ASN A 2 -6.88 14.89 -47.90
C ASN A 2 -6.09 14.04 -46.87
N SER A 3 -5.57 14.71 -45.82
CA SER A 3 -5.66 14.37 -44.38
C SER A 3 -5.12 13.03 -43.77
N PRO A 4 -4.82 13.02 -42.45
CA PRO A 4 -3.75 12.23 -41.81
C PRO A 4 -4.21 10.97 -41.05
N GLY A 5 -3.32 9.98 -40.86
CA GLY A 5 -3.48 8.91 -39.85
C GLY A 5 -2.80 9.34 -38.53
N GLY A 6 -3.40 9.26 -37.34
CA GLY A 6 -4.02 8.09 -36.70
C GLY A 6 -2.90 7.21 -36.11
N ARG A 7 -2.85 6.79 -34.84
CA ARG A 7 -3.91 6.52 -33.89
C ARG A 7 -3.29 6.27 -32.49
N ARG A 8 -4.12 6.44 -31.47
CA ARG A 8 -3.85 6.42 -30.03
C ARG A 8 -3.39 5.04 -29.53
N HIS A 9 -2.45 5.01 -28.57
CA HIS A 9 -2.22 3.86 -27.72
C HIS A 9 -3.13 3.96 -26.49
N GLU A 10 -4.24 3.24 -26.54
CA GLU A 10 -5.12 2.95 -25.40
C GLU A 10 -4.47 1.83 -24.57
N THR A 11 -4.02 2.15 -23.35
CA THR A 11 -3.62 1.15 -22.37
C THR A 11 -4.89 0.52 -21.78
N THR A 12 -5.10 -0.75 -22.12
CA THR A 12 -6.21 -1.58 -21.70
C THR A 12 -6.10 -1.91 -20.20
N GLY A 13 -6.66 -1.03 -19.36
CA GLY A 13 -6.98 -1.34 -17.97
C GLY A 13 -8.02 -2.47 -17.93
N SER A 14 -7.56 -3.68 -17.63
CA SER A 14 -8.37 -4.90 -17.52
C SER A 14 -9.57 -4.70 -16.57
N ARG A 15 -10.77 -4.51 -17.12
CA ARG A 15 -12.03 -4.66 -16.39
C ARG A 15 -12.33 -6.15 -16.22
N GLY A 16 -11.72 -6.74 -15.20
CA GLY A 16 -12.03 -8.08 -14.74
C GLY A 16 -13.44 -8.14 -14.17
N ARG A 17 -14.23 -9.08 -14.72
CA ARG A 17 -15.58 -9.46 -14.30
C ARG A 17 -15.65 -9.66 -12.78
N ARG A 18 -16.62 -9.03 -12.12
CA ARG A 18 -16.87 -9.17 -10.68
C ARG A 18 -17.50 -10.54 -10.40
N ALA A 19 -16.66 -11.57 -10.33
CA ALA A 19 -16.98 -12.77 -9.57
C ALA A 19 -17.09 -12.38 -8.09
N HIS A 20 -18.08 -12.92 -7.39
CA HIS A 20 -18.31 -12.71 -5.97
C HIS A 20 -17.11 -13.27 -5.19
N ARG A 21 -16.11 -12.41 -4.95
CA ARG A 21 -14.92 -12.74 -4.17
C ARG A 21 -15.35 -12.77 -2.69
N PRO A 22 -14.87 -13.73 -1.89
CA PRO A 22 -15.17 -13.73 -0.46
C PRO A 22 -14.71 -12.41 0.16
N ARG A 23 -15.58 -11.80 0.99
CA ARG A 23 -15.42 -10.44 1.56
C ARG A 23 -14.03 -10.13 2.15
N GLY A 24 -13.30 -11.14 2.64
CA GLY A 24 -11.95 -10.97 3.18
C GLY A 24 -10.89 -10.59 2.13
N GLN A 25 -10.98 -11.14 0.90
CA GLN A 25 -10.03 -10.80 -0.16
C GLN A 25 -10.13 -9.34 -0.60
N ASP A 26 -11.35 -8.78 -0.59
CA ASP A 26 -11.56 -7.36 -0.88
C ASP A 26 -10.97 -6.45 0.22
N GLN A 27 -10.98 -6.91 1.47
CA GLN A 27 -10.40 -6.19 2.60
C GLN A 27 -8.86 -6.17 2.52
N ASP A 28 -8.23 -7.31 2.21
CA ASP A 28 -6.77 -7.40 2.02
C ASP A 28 -6.30 -6.50 0.86
N VAL A 29 -7.05 -6.48 -0.24
CA VAL A 29 -6.76 -5.61 -1.40
C VAL A 29 -6.92 -4.13 -1.04
N GLN A 30 -7.94 -3.77 -0.24
CA GLN A 30 -8.14 -2.41 0.26
C GLN A 30 -6.99 -1.99 1.18
N LEU A 31 -6.62 -2.85 2.13
CA LEU A 31 -5.50 -2.64 3.04
C LEU A 31 -4.19 -2.47 2.27
N SER A 32 -3.91 -3.32 1.29
CA SER A 32 -2.73 -3.23 0.42
C SER A 32 -2.66 -1.91 -0.36
N LYS A 33 -3.79 -1.44 -0.89
CA LYS A 33 -3.88 -0.14 -1.58
C LYS A 33 -3.66 1.03 -0.63
N ALA A 34 -4.29 0.99 0.54
CA ALA A 34 -4.12 2.00 1.58
C ALA A 34 -2.66 2.08 2.07
N LEU A 35 -2.04 0.93 2.34
CA LEU A 35 -0.61 0.82 2.71
C LEU A 35 0.28 1.41 1.63
N SER A 36 0.05 1.07 0.36
CA SER A 36 0.82 1.62 -0.77
C SER A 36 0.72 3.13 -0.84
N TYR A 37 -0.49 3.69 -0.68
CA TYR A 37 -0.71 5.14 -0.73
C TYR A 37 -0.01 5.84 0.43
N VAL A 38 -0.18 5.33 1.64
CA VAL A 38 0.39 5.94 2.85
C VAL A 38 1.91 5.86 2.84
N LEU A 39 2.48 4.69 2.60
CA LEU A 39 3.93 4.51 2.68
C LEU A 39 4.68 5.23 1.56
N ARG A 40 4.08 5.42 0.38
CA ARG A 40 4.74 6.09 -0.76
C ARG A 40 4.47 7.59 -0.85
N HIS A 41 3.30 8.04 -0.43
CA HIS A 41 2.87 9.44 -0.63
C HIS A 41 2.25 10.07 0.62
N GLY A 42 1.56 9.29 1.44
CA GLY A 42 0.74 9.80 2.53
C GLY A 42 1.49 10.00 3.85
N ALA A 43 2.64 9.37 4.08
CA ALA A 43 3.25 9.34 5.41
C ALA A 43 3.59 10.74 5.93
N LEU A 44 4.21 11.58 5.11
CA LEU A 44 4.51 12.98 5.47
C LEU A 44 3.22 13.81 5.64
N LYS A 45 2.23 13.61 4.75
CA LYS A 45 0.95 14.34 4.77
C LYS A 45 0.10 13.99 5.99
N LEU A 46 0.18 12.75 6.44
CA LEU A 46 -0.55 12.22 7.59
C LEU A 46 0.21 12.42 8.91
N GLY A 47 1.38 13.07 8.87
CA GLY A 47 2.21 13.30 10.06
C GLY A 47 2.74 12.01 10.68
N LEU A 48 2.86 10.93 9.91
CA LEU A 48 3.39 9.67 10.42
C LEU A 48 4.89 9.81 10.67
N PRO A 49 5.39 9.29 11.80
CA PRO A 49 6.82 9.28 12.10
C PRO A 49 7.52 8.25 11.23
N MET A 50 7.83 8.65 9.99
CA MET A 50 8.63 7.86 9.06
C MET A 50 10.10 8.03 9.41
N ARG A 51 10.78 6.91 9.69
CA ARG A 51 12.22 6.86 9.91
C ARG A 51 12.98 7.12 8.60
N ALA A 52 14.26 7.47 8.71
CA ALA A 52 15.15 7.65 7.55
C ALA A 52 15.20 6.41 6.63
N ASP A 53 15.07 5.21 7.21
CA ASP A 53 14.98 3.94 6.47
C ASP A 53 13.62 3.69 5.78
N GLY A 54 12.66 4.62 5.87
CA GLY A 54 11.32 4.51 5.30
C GLY A 54 10.33 3.69 6.14
N PHE A 55 10.72 3.27 7.33
CA PHE A 55 9.86 2.51 8.26
C PHE A 55 8.94 3.41 9.06
N VAL A 56 7.70 2.96 9.23
CA VAL A 56 6.65 3.63 10.00
C VAL A 56 6.13 2.67 11.07
N PRO A 57 5.89 3.14 12.31
CA PRO A 57 5.25 2.34 13.36
C PRO A 57 3.88 1.85 12.94
N LEU A 58 3.67 0.53 13.00
CA LEU A 58 2.39 -0.07 12.65
C LEU A 58 1.28 0.41 13.58
N GLY A 59 1.59 0.59 14.87
CA GLY A 59 0.63 1.13 15.84
C GLY A 59 0.07 2.49 15.42
N THR A 60 0.94 3.44 15.06
CA THR A 60 0.51 4.76 14.58
C THR A 60 -0.22 4.69 13.25
N LEU A 61 0.19 3.79 12.36
CA LEU A 61 -0.48 3.58 11.08
C LEU A 61 -1.91 3.05 11.29
N LEU A 62 -2.11 2.06 12.17
CA LEU A 62 -3.43 1.49 12.47
C LEU A 62 -4.37 2.48 13.20
N GLN A 63 -3.83 3.53 13.83
CA GLN A 63 -4.64 4.60 14.43
C GLN A 63 -5.30 5.52 13.38
N LEU A 64 -4.88 5.47 12.12
CA LEU A 64 -5.47 6.32 11.09
C LEU A 64 -6.89 5.83 10.73
N PRO A 65 -7.81 6.75 10.37
CA PRO A 65 -9.20 6.42 10.07
C PRO A 65 -9.35 5.43 8.90
N GLN A 66 -8.41 5.45 7.95
CA GLN A 66 -8.39 4.53 6.79
C GLN A 66 -7.96 3.10 7.13
N PHE A 67 -7.31 2.88 8.28
CA PHE A 67 -6.93 1.57 8.77
C PHE A 67 -7.78 1.15 9.98
N HIS A 68 -8.77 1.95 10.34
CA HIS A 68 -9.68 1.69 11.44
C HIS A 68 -10.52 0.42 11.15
N GLY A 69 -10.30 -0.63 11.95
CA GLY A 69 -10.91 -1.94 11.76
C GLY A 69 -9.97 -3.01 11.17
N PHE A 70 -8.73 -2.66 10.85
CA PHE A 70 -7.69 -3.63 10.52
C PHE A 70 -6.77 -3.85 11.71
N SER A 71 -6.33 -5.09 11.89
CA SER A 71 -5.39 -5.45 12.96
C SER A 71 -3.97 -5.62 12.42
N ALA A 72 -2.99 -5.68 13.31
CA ALA A 72 -1.61 -6.00 12.94
C ALA A 72 -1.51 -7.36 12.21
N GLU A 73 -2.37 -8.31 12.59
CA GLU A 73 -2.48 -9.62 11.93
C GLU A 73 -2.97 -9.52 10.48
N ASP A 74 -3.90 -8.61 10.16
CA ASP A 74 -4.34 -8.40 8.78
C ASP A 74 -3.23 -7.78 7.94
N VAL A 75 -2.46 -6.86 8.53
CA VAL A 75 -1.28 -6.29 7.87
C VAL A 75 -0.22 -7.36 7.64
N GLN A 76 0.07 -8.19 8.64
CA GLN A 76 0.96 -9.34 8.51
C GLN A 76 0.51 -10.26 7.37
N ARG A 77 -0.79 -10.60 7.31
CA ARG A 77 -1.38 -11.41 6.24
C ARG A 77 -1.22 -10.76 4.87
N VAL A 78 -1.47 -9.46 4.74
CA VAL A 78 -1.31 -8.74 3.47
C VAL A 78 0.14 -8.67 3.03
N VAL A 79 1.09 -8.58 3.97
CA VAL A 79 2.53 -8.62 3.69
C VAL A 79 2.94 -10.02 3.24
N ASP A 80 2.48 -11.06 3.93
CA ASP A 80 2.79 -12.47 3.67
C ASP A 80 2.20 -12.95 2.32
N THR A 81 0.94 -12.61 2.06
CA THR A 81 0.27 -12.90 0.78
C THR A 81 0.77 -12.03 -0.38
N ASN A 82 1.68 -11.09 -0.13
CA ASN A 82 2.24 -10.24 -1.17
C ASN A 82 3.36 -10.95 -1.93
N GLU A 83 3.00 -11.67 -3.00
CA GLU A 83 3.97 -12.34 -3.89
C GLU A 83 5.01 -11.37 -4.49
N LYS A 84 4.68 -10.08 -4.56
CA LYS A 84 5.54 -9.03 -5.11
C LYS A 84 6.45 -8.37 -4.07
N GLN A 85 6.42 -8.83 -2.81
CA GLN A 85 7.14 -8.24 -1.68
C GLN A 85 7.10 -6.70 -1.69
N ARG A 86 5.90 -6.12 -1.87
CA ARG A 86 5.76 -4.66 -1.98
C ARG A 86 6.01 -3.94 -0.65
N PHE A 87 5.87 -4.66 0.45
CA PHE A 87 5.99 -4.17 1.81
C PHE A 87 6.97 -5.05 2.58
N ALA A 88 7.65 -4.46 3.55
CA ALA A 88 8.42 -5.18 4.54
C ALA A 88 7.90 -4.82 5.93
N LEU A 89 7.63 -5.85 6.73
CA LEU A 89 7.30 -5.74 8.14
C LEU A 89 8.48 -6.24 8.94
N GLN A 90 8.92 -5.47 9.93
CA GLN A 90 9.95 -5.88 10.87
C GLN A 90 9.42 -5.78 12.31
N PRO A 91 9.90 -6.64 13.23
CA PRO A 91 9.72 -6.39 14.65
C PRO A 91 10.41 -5.07 15.01
N GLY A 92 9.69 -4.17 15.66
CA GLY A 92 10.27 -2.94 16.19
C GLY A 92 10.55 -3.06 17.67
N ASP A 93 10.89 -1.94 18.29
CA ASP A 93 11.19 -1.85 19.71
C ASP A 93 9.95 -2.21 20.56
N PRO A 94 10.10 -2.87 21.73
CA PRO A 94 8.97 -3.16 22.61
C PRO A 94 8.09 -1.95 22.95
N GLY A 95 8.64 -0.72 22.92
CA GLY A 95 7.84 0.50 23.13
C GLY A 95 7.07 1.01 21.90
N THR A 96 7.49 0.65 20.68
CA THR A 96 6.91 1.16 19.41
C THR A 96 6.09 0.11 18.66
N GLY A 97 6.38 -1.17 18.91
CA GLY A 97 5.77 -2.29 18.21
C GLY A 97 6.34 -2.48 16.80
N PRO A 98 5.75 -3.39 16.00
CA PRO A 98 6.22 -3.70 14.65
C PRO A 98 6.23 -2.47 13.73
N LEU A 99 7.19 -2.44 12.82
CA LEU A 99 7.42 -1.35 11.88
C LEU A 99 7.18 -1.86 10.45
N ILE A 100 6.53 -1.05 9.63
CA ILE A 100 6.23 -1.37 8.23
C ILE A 100 6.83 -0.32 7.28
N ARG A 101 7.35 -0.76 6.13
CA ARG A 101 7.81 0.11 5.03
C ARG A 101 7.33 -0.38 3.68
N ALA A 102 7.37 0.50 2.68
CA ALA A 102 7.30 0.10 1.28
C ALA A 102 8.71 -0.24 0.75
N ASN A 103 8.80 -1.29 -0.06
CA ASN A 103 10.09 -1.73 -0.63
C ASN A 103 10.47 -0.95 -1.89
N GLN A 104 9.49 -0.36 -2.58
CA GLN A 104 9.71 0.44 -3.79
C GLN A 104 8.80 1.66 -3.77
N GLY A 105 9.17 2.74 -4.46
CA GLY A 105 8.30 3.90 -4.68
C GLY A 105 8.39 5.02 -3.65
N HIS A 106 9.45 5.05 -2.82
CA HIS A 106 9.87 6.32 -2.27
C HIS A 106 10.54 7.09 -3.42
N SER A 107 9.81 8.01 -4.03
CA SER A 107 10.43 9.08 -4.82
C SER A 107 11.14 10.02 -3.85
N LEU A 108 12.13 9.51 -3.12
CA LEU A 108 13.14 10.34 -2.49
C LEU A 108 13.98 10.81 -3.67
N GLN A 109 13.68 12.02 -4.12
CA GLN A 109 14.53 12.77 -5.01
C GLN A 109 15.89 12.85 -4.31
N VAL A 110 16.86 12.10 -4.84
CA VAL A 110 18.28 12.29 -4.51
C VAL A 110 18.72 13.67 -4.94
#